data_AF-A0A933L7M7-F1
#
_entry.id   AF-A0A933L7M7-F1
#
_cell.length_a   1.000
_cell.length_b   1.000
_cell.length_c   1.000
_cell.angle_alpha   90.00
_cell.angle_beta   90.00
_cell.angle_gamma   90.00
#
_symmetry.space_group_name_H-M   'P 1'
#
loop_
_entity.id
_entity.type
_entity.pdbx_description
1 polymer ?
#
loop_
_entity_poly.entity_id
_entity_poly.type
_entity_poly.pdbx_seq_one_letter_code
_entity_poly.pdbx_strand_id
1 'polypeptide(L)'
;MLAYILSRVVLAKKPSFTRGQGRCIFCGEPGLTKEHIFAEWLHPFLLFAEWLHPFLPKSDELNHYDRTVIIQINRDDVENKLRAGEAHSGRARVVCRKCNNEWMSVLQTEAKPFLLPLVRGERIPLFIRQQSILAAWISMFVMVAEHRDSDRRVIATSPAARRAFMDTRRAPKHWKIWIGHYERHKWVPVVAHSAAEIVSDTHDGMYAPPNRPVAPNTHATTFVVGKLFVHVFGSTMPRVLRKQDVPVSGVSRLWPFWESPIWWPPKVTLTDNDADAIAFAFTNRLKGLRDSRLIEH
;
A
#
# COMPACT_ATOMS: atom_id res chain seq x y z
N MET A 1 -30.19 18.00 32.89
CA MET A 1 -29.38 17.16 33.80
C MET A 1 -28.72 16.03 33.01
N LEU A 2 -27.81 16.39 32.08
CA LEU A 2 -27.19 15.48 31.11
C LEU A 2 -25.73 15.92 30.88
N ALA A 3 -25.04 16.19 31.99
CA ALA A 3 -23.66 16.72 32.01
C ALA A 3 -22.71 15.89 32.90
N TYR A 4 -23.02 14.61 33.17
CA TYR A 4 -22.29 13.85 34.20
C TYR A 4 -21.89 12.40 33.83
N ILE A 5 -21.79 12.04 32.55
CA ILE A 5 -21.28 10.72 32.13
C ILE A 5 -20.24 10.86 31.01
N LEU A 6 -19.24 11.74 31.23
CA LEU A 6 -18.04 11.84 30.39
C LEU A 6 -16.78 11.90 31.26
N SER A 7 -16.68 11.02 32.26
CA SER A 7 -15.41 10.77 32.94
C SER A 7 -15.11 9.28 32.97
N ARG A 8 -13.89 8.94 32.52
CA ARG A 8 -13.26 7.60 32.54
C ARG A 8 -13.54 6.69 31.33
N VAL A 9 -13.30 7.19 30.11
CA VAL A 9 -12.57 6.34 29.15
C VAL A 9 -11.11 6.37 29.61
N VAL A 10 -10.68 5.31 30.28
CA VAL A 10 -9.25 5.07 30.51
C VAL A 10 -8.62 5.03 29.12
N LEU A 11 -7.89 6.09 28.76
CA LEU A 11 -7.02 6.11 27.59
C LEU A 11 -6.12 4.89 27.72
N ALA A 12 -6.41 3.85 26.95
CA ALA A 12 -5.54 2.70 26.86
C ALA A 12 -4.14 3.24 26.53
N LYS A 13 -3.18 2.97 27.43
CA LYS A 13 -1.77 3.31 27.20
C LYS A 13 -1.44 2.90 25.76
N LYS A 14 -0.93 3.86 24.97
CA LYS A 14 -0.42 3.63 23.62
C LYS A 14 0.25 2.25 23.60
N PRO A 15 -0.18 1.29 22.75
CA PRO A 15 0.51 0.03 22.66
C PRO A 15 1.98 0.36 22.39
N SER A 16 2.84 -0.09 23.30
CA SER A 16 4.28 0.04 23.15
C SER A 16 4.62 -0.53 21.79
N PHE A 17 5.32 0.24 20.94
CA PHE A 17 5.93 -0.28 19.72
C PHE A 17 6.62 -1.60 20.08
N THR A 18 6.03 -2.74 19.72
CA THR A 18 6.72 -4.02 19.82
C THR A 18 7.83 -3.92 18.80
N ARG A 19 9.05 -3.73 19.32
CA ARG A 19 10.28 -3.55 18.55
C ARG A 19 10.34 -4.69 17.52
N GLY A 20 10.13 -4.38 16.24
CA GLY A 20 10.79 -5.13 15.19
C GLY A 20 12.29 -5.22 15.53
N GLN A 21 12.99 -6.24 15.05
CA GLN A 21 14.33 -6.67 15.52
C GLN A 21 15.45 -5.61 15.48
N GLY A 22 15.16 -4.33 15.26
CA GLY A 22 16.13 -3.25 15.15
C GLY A 22 16.93 -3.33 13.85
N ARG A 23 16.44 -4.12 12.88
CA ARG A 23 17.12 -4.48 11.64
C ARG A 23 16.38 -3.95 10.42
N CYS A 24 17.15 -3.52 9.42
CA CYS A 24 16.63 -3.02 8.15
C CYS A 24 15.86 -4.11 7.40
N ILE A 25 14.69 -3.77 6.87
CA ILE A 25 13.85 -4.71 6.11
C ILE A 25 14.47 -5.19 4.79
N PHE A 26 15.46 -4.45 4.26
CA PHE A 26 16.13 -4.75 3.00
C PHE A 26 17.46 -5.50 3.21
N CYS A 27 18.43 -4.88 3.88
CA CYS A 27 19.75 -5.49 4.07
C CYS A 27 19.86 -6.38 5.33
N GLY A 28 19.04 -6.16 6.36
CA GLY A 28 19.11 -6.88 7.64
C GLY A 28 20.10 -6.28 8.65
N GLU A 29 20.83 -5.22 8.29
CA GLU A 29 21.76 -4.51 9.17
C GLU A 29 21.03 -3.72 10.28
N PRO A 30 21.65 -3.54 11.45
CA PRO A 30 21.13 -2.69 12.51
C PRO A 30 21.26 -1.19 12.16
N GLY A 31 20.85 -0.30 13.07
CA GLY A 31 21.00 1.15 12.89
C GLY A 31 19.86 1.78 12.08
N LEU A 32 18.63 1.51 12.51
CA LEU A 32 17.42 2.03 11.88
C LEU A 32 17.31 3.55 12.03
N THR A 33 17.01 4.23 10.93
CA THR A 33 16.64 5.66 10.92
C THR A 33 15.13 5.81 11.08
N LYS A 34 14.70 6.99 11.54
CA LYS A 34 13.28 7.36 11.51
C LYS A 34 12.95 7.83 10.09
N GLU A 35 12.67 6.90 9.20
CA GLU A 35 12.37 7.24 7.82
C GLU A 35 10.91 7.66 7.67
N HIS A 36 10.68 8.75 6.93
CA HIS A 36 9.32 9.10 6.50
C HIS A 36 8.84 8.07 5.48
N ILE A 37 7.63 7.54 5.65
CA ILE A 37 7.16 6.47 4.75
C ILE A 37 6.93 7.02 3.34
N PHE A 38 6.54 8.29 3.25
CA PHE A 38 6.62 9.07 2.02
C PHE A 38 7.98 9.78 2.02
N ALA A 39 8.71 9.72 0.91
CA ALA A 39 10.02 10.37 0.82
C ALA A 39 9.96 11.84 1.24
N GLU A 40 10.99 12.38 1.90
CA GLU A 40 10.97 13.77 2.40
C GLU A 40 10.67 14.79 1.30
N TRP A 41 11.08 14.56 0.05
CA TRP A 41 10.75 15.45 -1.07
C TRP A 41 9.31 15.35 -1.55
N LEU A 42 8.59 14.29 -1.20
CA LEU A 42 7.15 14.17 -1.43
C LEU A 42 6.36 14.93 -0.35
N HIS A 43 7.00 15.26 0.77
CA HIS A 43 6.42 16.01 1.88
C HIS A 43 5.95 17.41 1.41
N PRO A 44 6.71 18.23 0.65
CA PRO A 44 6.18 19.45 0.03
C PRO A 44 5.04 19.21 -0.96
N PHE A 45 4.90 18.06 -1.62
CA PHE A 45 3.73 17.83 -2.48
C PHE A 45 2.50 17.35 -1.71
N LEU A 46 2.73 16.80 -0.52
CA LEU A 46 1.71 16.33 0.42
C LEU A 46 1.30 17.39 1.46
N LEU A 47 2.12 18.43 1.66
CA LEU A 47 1.90 19.60 2.53
C LEU A 47 1.72 20.91 1.76
N PHE A 48 2.55 21.13 0.74
CA PHE A 48 2.73 22.40 0.02
C PHE A 48 2.25 22.26 -1.43
N ALA A 49 0.98 21.93 -1.57
CA ALA A 49 0.22 22.55 -2.64
C ALA A 49 -0.37 23.86 -2.08
N GLU A 50 0.49 24.83 -1.79
CA GLU A 50 0.09 26.15 -1.27
C GLU A 50 -0.95 26.83 -2.17
N TRP A 51 -0.96 26.56 -3.48
CA TRP A 51 -1.99 27.04 -4.42
C TRP A 51 -3.30 26.22 -4.40
N LEU A 52 -3.32 25.04 -3.76
CA LEU A 52 -4.49 24.18 -3.56
C LEU A 52 -5.13 24.37 -2.17
N HIS A 53 -4.55 25.20 -1.29
CA HIS A 53 -5.15 25.62 -0.02
C HIS A 53 -6.63 26.09 -0.11
N PRO A 54 -7.10 26.72 -1.21
CA PRO A 54 -8.52 27.07 -1.35
C PRO A 54 -9.47 25.88 -1.59
N PHE A 55 -8.95 24.71 -1.97
CA PHE A 55 -9.72 23.54 -2.42
C PHE A 55 -9.57 22.31 -1.52
N LEU A 56 -8.64 22.33 -0.57
CA LEU A 56 -8.62 21.34 0.51
C LEU A 56 -9.79 21.65 1.47
N PRO A 57 -10.52 20.63 1.96
CA PRO A 57 -11.51 20.86 3.01
C PRO A 57 -10.81 21.56 4.17
N LYS A 58 -11.25 22.79 4.48
CA LYS A 58 -10.88 23.48 5.71
C LYS A 58 -11.52 22.71 6.86
N SER A 59 -10.89 21.64 7.30
CA SER A 59 -11.30 20.99 8.54
C SER A 59 -10.11 20.94 9.49
N ASP A 60 -10.40 21.22 10.76
CA ASP A 60 -9.55 21.02 11.92
C ASP A 60 -9.11 19.54 12.13
N GLU A 61 -9.12 18.71 11.09
CA GLU A 61 -8.86 17.28 11.16
C GLU A 61 -7.42 16.97 10.75
N LEU A 62 -6.50 17.20 11.68
CA LEU A 62 -5.10 16.72 11.64
C LEU A 62 -4.99 15.18 11.60
N ASN A 63 -6.05 14.42 11.30
CA ASN A 63 -6.06 12.96 11.38
C ASN A 63 -6.35 12.36 10.00
N HIS A 64 -5.78 11.18 9.71
CA HIS A 64 -6.07 10.42 8.49
C HIS A 64 -6.47 8.98 8.83
N TYR A 65 -7.21 8.34 7.93
CA TYR A 65 -7.60 6.95 8.07
C TYR A 65 -6.71 6.06 7.20
N ASP A 66 -6.17 5.02 7.82
CA ASP A 66 -5.62 3.85 7.12
C ASP A 66 -6.58 2.67 7.34
N ARG A 67 -6.76 1.85 6.31
CA ARG A 67 -7.53 0.60 6.43
C ARG A 67 -6.62 -0.60 6.16
N THR A 68 -6.60 -1.51 7.12
CA THR A 68 -5.87 -2.78 7.03
C THR A 68 -6.88 -3.93 7.07
N VAL A 69 -6.78 -4.86 6.12
CA VAL A 69 -7.60 -6.08 6.06
C VAL A 69 -6.70 -7.30 6.06
N ILE A 70 -6.77 -8.11 7.11
CA ILE A 70 -6.07 -9.40 7.20
C ILE A 70 -7.11 -10.50 6.98
N ILE A 71 -6.90 -11.31 5.96
CA ILE A 71 -7.78 -12.46 5.66
C ILE A 71 -7.03 -13.74 6.01
N GLN A 72 -7.58 -14.49 6.97
CA GLN A 72 -7.10 -15.82 7.36
C GLN A 72 -8.22 -16.84 7.18
N ILE A 73 -7.86 -18.12 7.11
CA ILE A 73 -8.79 -19.23 6.84
C ILE A 73 -10.01 -19.20 7.77
N ASN A 74 -9.81 -18.90 9.06
CA ASN A 74 -10.86 -18.98 10.09
C ASN A 74 -11.33 -17.62 10.63
N ARG A 75 -10.72 -16.50 10.22
CA ARG A 75 -11.04 -15.18 10.75
C ARG A 75 -10.62 -14.07 9.80
N ASP A 76 -11.51 -13.12 9.58
CA ASP A 76 -11.16 -11.84 8.98
C ASP A 76 -10.93 -10.82 10.09
N ASP A 77 -9.75 -10.23 10.11
CA ASP A 77 -9.46 -9.08 10.95
C ASP A 77 -9.48 -7.83 10.06
N VAL A 78 -10.51 -7.01 10.23
CA VAL A 78 -10.61 -5.69 9.61
C VAL A 78 -10.27 -4.64 10.66
N GLU A 79 -9.23 -3.87 10.40
CA GLU A 79 -8.77 -2.80 11.29
C GLU A 79 -8.82 -1.47 10.55
N ASN A 80 -9.68 -0.56 11.01
CA ASN A 80 -9.66 0.85 10.58
C ASN A 80 -8.89 1.65 11.63
N LYS A 81 -7.75 2.23 11.24
CA LYS A 81 -6.92 3.04 12.15
C LYS A 81 -7.10 4.51 11.83
N LEU A 82 -7.66 5.25 12.78
CA LEU A 82 -7.51 6.69 12.82
C LEU A 82 -6.10 7.01 13.30
N ARG A 83 -5.33 7.69 12.46
CA ARG A 83 -3.96 8.10 12.73
C ARG A 83 -3.94 9.58 13.03
N ALA A 84 -3.29 9.93 14.15
CA ALA A 84 -3.02 11.32 14.48
C ALA A 84 -1.88 11.88 13.62
N GLY A 85 -2.03 13.11 13.15
CA GLY A 85 -1.12 13.77 12.22
C GLY A 85 -1.54 13.53 10.77
N GLU A 86 -1.05 14.38 9.88
CA GLU A 86 -1.29 14.27 8.44
C GLU A 86 -0.64 12.99 7.88
N ALA A 87 -1.19 12.44 6.80
CA ALA A 87 -0.77 11.14 6.28
C ALA A 87 0.71 11.04 5.90
N HIS A 88 1.34 12.17 5.57
CA HIS A 88 2.75 12.25 5.21
C HIS A 88 3.70 12.32 6.42
N SER A 89 3.17 12.61 7.62
CA SER A 89 3.96 12.71 8.85
C SER A 89 4.35 11.34 9.42
N GLY A 90 3.78 10.25 8.89
CA GLY A 90 4.08 8.89 9.27
C GLY A 90 5.56 8.54 9.09
N ARG A 91 6.20 8.10 10.17
CA ARG A 91 7.59 7.61 10.16
C ARG A 91 7.64 6.13 10.49
N ALA A 92 8.29 5.33 9.66
CA ALA A 92 8.58 3.92 9.90
C ALA A 92 10.06 3.75 10.22
N ARG A 93 10.37 3.25 11.44
CA ARG A 93 11.73 2.85 11.80
C ARG A 93 12.00 1.45 11.28
N VAL A 94 12.23 1.32 9.97
CA VAL A 94 12.31 0.02 9.27
C VAL A 94 13.46 -0.06 8.26
N VAL A 95 14.08 1.07 7.92
CA VAL A 95 15.25 1.13 7.04
C VAL A 95 16.47 1.67 7.79
N CYS A 96 17.67 1.19 7.46
CA CYS A 96 18.91 1.74 8.01
C CYS A 96 19.36 2.96 7.20
N ARG A 97 20.23 3.79 7.80
CA ARG A 97 20.79 4.98 7.15
C ARG A 97 21.44 4.68 5.80
N LYS A 98 22.15 3.53 5.71
CA LYS A 98 22.85 3.11 4.50
C LYS A 98 21.88 2.88 3.34
N CYS A 99 20.90 2.00 3.52
CA CYS A 99 19.88 1.73 2.48
C CYS A 99 19.15 3.01 2.07
N ASN A 100 18.80 3.82 3.07
CA ASN A 100 18.05 5.04 2.84
C ASN A 100 18.80 6.08 1.99
N ASN A 101 20.04 6.36 2.37
CA ASN A 101 20.82 7.44 1.76
C ASN A 101 21.57 7.01 0.49
N GLU A 102 21.65 5.71 0.22
CA GLU A 102 22.28 5.16 -0.98
C GLU A 102 21.20 4.82 -2.02
N TRP A 103 20.90 3.53 -2.20
CA TRP A 103 20.08 3.06 -3.32
C TRP A 103 18.64 3.59 -3.29
N MET A 104 18.04 3.79 -2.10
CA MET A 104 16.68 4.33 -2.00
C MET A 104 16.64 5.79 -2.43
N SER A 105 17.57 6.61 -1.96
CA SER A 105 17.69 8.02 -2.35
C SER A 105 17.93 8.18 -3.86
N VAL A 106 18.76 7.31 -4.45
CA VAL A 106 18.97 7.27 -5.91
C VAL A 106 17.65 6.95 -6.62
N LEU A 107 16.95 5.88 -6.25
CA LEU A 107 15.68 5.50 -6.88
C LEU A 107 14.61 6.60 -6.73
N GLN A 108 14.54 7.24 -5.57
CA GLN A 108 13.65 8.37 -5.32
C GLN A 108 13.96 9.57 -6.22
N THR A 109 15.24 9.90 -6.38
CA THR A 109 15.71 10.99 -7.25
C THR A 109 15.39 10.69 -8.71
N GLU A 110 15.60 9.45 -9.15
CA GLU A 110 15.27 9.00 -10.51
C GLU A 110 13.77 9.02 -10.81
N ALA A 111 12.93 8.69 -9.82
CA ALA A 111 11.47 8.65 -9.98
C ALA A 111 10.82 10.03 -9.97
N LYS A 112 11.41 11.00 -9.26
CA LYS A 112 10.84 12.33 -9.04
C LYS A 112 10.38 13.05 -10.32
N PRO A 113 11.14 13.11 -11.43
CA PRO A 113 10.71 13.80 -12.65
C PRO A 113 9.45 13.23 -13.29
N PHE A 114 9.12 11.96 -13.01
CA PHE A 114 7.95 11.28 -13.55
C PHE A 114 6.81 11.23 -12.53
N LEU A 115 7.13 11.07 -11.25
CA LEU A 115 6.11 11.02 -10.20
C LEU A 115 5.42 12.37 -10.00
N LEU A 116 6.15 13.48 -10.12
CA LEU A 116 5.57 14.81 -9.90
C LEU A 116 4.48 15.20 -10.90
N PRO A 117 4.68 15.03 -12.23
CA PRO A 117 3.59 15.23 -13.19
C PRO A 117 2.37 14.35 -12.89
N LEU A 118 2.60 13.10 -12.48
CA LEU A 118 1.53 12.17 -12.12
C LEU A 118 0.70 12.69 -10.93
N VAL A 119 1.38 13.07 -9.85
CA VAL A 119 0.75 13.61 -8.63
C VAL A 119 -0.02 14.91 -8.91
N ARG A 120 0.45 15.73 -9.86
CA ARG A 120 -0.20 16.99 -10.22
C ARG A 120 -1.30 16.86 -11.27
N GLY A 121 -1.40 15.72 -11.95
CA GLY A 121 -2.30 15.54 -13.10
C GLY A 121 -1.79 16.21 -14.38
N GLU A 122 -0.49 16.53 -14.47
CA GLU A 122 0.13 17.17 -15.64
C GLU A 122 0.38 16.16 -16.76
N ARG A 123 0.22 16.58 -18.02
CA ARG A 123 0.38 15.66 -19.16
C ARG A 123 1.81 15.16 -19.31
N ILE A 124 1.99 13.84 -19.38
CA ILE A 124 3.29 13.22 -19.66
C ILE A 124 3.13 11.84 -20.34
N PRO A 125 3.95 11.51 -21.36
CA PRO A 125 4.07 10.14 -21.83
C PRO A 125 5.02 9.33 -20.95
N LEU A 126 4.59 8.17 -20.48
CA LEU A 126 5.44 7.22 -19.74
C LEU A 126 5.87 6.08 -20.67
N PHE A 127 7.08 6.16 -21.22
CA PHE A 127 7.69 5.05 -21.94
C PHE A 127 8.22 4.00 -20.96
N ILE A 128 8.61 2.83 -21.48
CA ILE A 128 9.07 1.68 -20.69
C ILE A 128 10.09 2.05 -19.61
N ARG A 129 11.04 2.96 -19.89
CA ARG A 129 12.04 3.39 -18.89
C ARG A 129 11.38 4.11 -17.71
N GLN A 130 10.49 5.07 -17.98
CA GLN A 130 9.74 5.79 -16.95
C GLN A 130 8.83 4.86 -16.17
N GLN A 131 8.14 3.96 -16.87
CA GLN A 131 7.29 2.94 -16.24
C GLN A 131 8.10 2.05 -15.30
N SER A 132 9.29 1.61 -15.71
CA SER A 132 10.18 0.78 -14.88
C SER A 132 10.61 1.50 -13.60
N ILE A 133 10.99 2.78 -13.70
CA ILE A 133 11.44 3.58 -12.56
C ILE A 133 10.27 3.80 -11.58
N LEU A 134 9.10 4.19 -12.11
CA LEU A 134 7.90 4.40 -11.29
C LEU A 134 7.44 3.10 -10.62
N ALA A 135 7.44 1.98 -11.36
CA ALA A 135 7.07 0.68 -10.82
C ALA A 135 8.02 0.26 -9.68
N ALA A 136 9.33 0.47 -9.85
CA ALA A 136 10.31 0.22 -8.80
C ALA A 136 10.09 1.10 -7.57
N TRP A 137 9.84 2.40 -7.77
CA TRP A 137 9.55 3.31 -6.66
C TRP A 137 8.27 2.92 -5.91
N ILE A 138 7.20 2.58 -6.62
CA ILE A 138 5.94 2.09 -6.03
C ILE A 138 6.18 0.78 -5.26
N SER A 139 6.98 -0.13 -5.81
CA SER A 139 7.35 -1.37 -5.11
C SER A 139 8.09 -1.12 -3.81
N MET A 140 9.08 -0.22 -3.82
CA MET A 140 9.78 0.20 -2.61
C MET A 140 8.81 0.79 -1.58
N PHE A 141 7.91 1.68 -2.01
CA PHE A 141 6.91 2.29 -1.13
C PHE A 141 6.02 1.24 -0.48
N VAL A 142 5.46 0.30 -1.25
CA VAL A 142 4.60 -0.77 -0.70
C VAL A 142 5.36 -1.65 0.29
N MET A 143 6.60 -2.04 -0.02
CA MET A 143 7.42 -2.85 0.89
C MET A 143 7.69 -2.15 2.22
N VAL A 144 7.89 -0.82 2.22
CA VAL A 144 8.02 -0.02 3.44
C VAL A 144 6.67 0.11 4.14
N ALA A 145 5.59 0.33 3.39
CA ALA A 145 4.24 0.52 3.92
C ALA A 145 3.71 -0.72 4.66
N GLU A 146 4.05 -1.93 4.22
CA GLU A 146 3.73 -3.20 4.92
C GLU A 146 4.28 -3.23 6.36
N HIS A 147 5.32 -2.44 6.67
CA HIS A 147 5.93 -2.41 8.01
C HIS A 147 5.50 -1.19 8.83
N ARG A 148 4.44 -0.48 8.42
CA ARG A 148 3.84 0.62 9.19
C ARG A 148 3.25 0.11 10.50
N ASP A 149 2.66 -1.08 10.46
CA ASP A 149 2.06 -1.74 11.62
C ASP A 149 3.00 -2.80 12.21
N SER A 150 2.91 -2.98 13.53
CA SER A 150 3.67 -4.02 14.23
C SER A 150 3.11 -5.42 14.00
N ASP A 151 1.90 -5.55 13.45
CA ASP A 151 1.29 -6.83 13.14
C ASP A 151 1.97 -7.46 11.91
N ARG A 152 2.68 -8.56 12.13
CA ARG A 152 3.40 -9.25 11.06
C ARG A 152 2.48 -9.91 10.03
N ARG A 153 1.19 -10.08 10.35
CA ARG A 153 0.18 -10.65 9.45
C ARG A 153 -0.19 -9.71 8.30
N VAL A 154 0.32 -8.48 8.29
CA VAL A 154 0.19 -7.55 7.15
C VAL A 154 1.38 -7.61 6.19
N ILE A 155 2.46 -8.31 6.55
CA ILE A 155 3.69 -8.33 5.75
C ILE A 155 3.64 -9.53 4.80
N ALA A 156 3.26 -9.28 3.54
CA ALA A 156 3.22 -10.33 2.51
C ALA A 156 4.54 -10.46 1.75
N THR A 157 5.34 -9.40 1.66
CA THR A 157 6.62 -9.47 0.98
C THR A 157 7.64 -10.18 1.88
N SER A 158 8.34 -11.19 1.36
CA SER A 158 9.36 -11.90 2.14
C SER A 158 10.68 -11.09 2.25
N PRO A 159 11.51 -11.33 3.29
CA PRO A 159 12.84 -10.72 3.38
C PRO A 159 13.72 -11.00 2.15
N ALA A 160 13.64 -12.22 1.59
CA ALA A 160 14.37 -12.59 0.38
C ALA A 160 13.90 -11.80 -0.84
N ALA A 161 12.59 -11.58 -0.99
CA ALA A 161 12.04 -10.76 -2.07
C ALA A 161 12.46 -9.30 -1.94
N ARG A 162 12.48 -8.73 -0.73
CA ARG A 162 12.99 -7.37 -0.48
C ARG A 162 14.47 -7.22 -0.80
N ARG A 163 15.29 -8.22 -0.44
CA ARG A 163 16.72 -8.22 -0.78
C ARG A 163 16.95 -8.30 -2.28
N ALA A 164 16.26 -9.22 -2.97
CA ALA A 164 16.33 -9.30 -4.43
C ALA A 164 15.85 -7.99 -5.11
N PHE A 165 14.84 -7.33 -4.55
CA PHE A 165 14.41 -6.01 -5.01
C PHE A 165 15.50 -4.95 -4.79
N MET A 166 16.14 -4.89 -3.62
CA MET A 166 17.26 -3.98 -3.35
C MET A 166 18.39 -4.13 -4.39
N ASP A 167 18.75 -5.37 -4.71
CA ASP A 167 19.85 -5.68 -5.63
C ASP A 167 19.50 -5.31 -7.08
N THR A 168 18.25 -5.53 -7.49
CA THR A 168 17.83 -5.39 -8.90
C THR A 168 17.14 -4.08 -9.24
N ARG A 169 16.51 -3.43 -8.24
CA ARG A 169 15.62 -2.27 -8.37
C ARG A 169 14.54 -2.45 -9.45
N ARG A 170 14.08 -3.69 -9.64
CA ARG A 170 13.00 -4.03 -10.57
C ARG A 170 11.76 -4.42 -9.79
N ALA A 171 10.61 -3.88 -10.18
CA ALA A 171 9.33 -4.29 -9.61
C ALA A 171 9.20 -5.83 -9.66
N PRO A 172 8.74 -6.49 -8.58
CA PRO A 172 8.69 -7.94 -8.54
C PRO A 172 7.84 -8.52 -9.68
N LYS A 173 8.32 -9.60 -10.32
CA LYS A 173 7.60 -10.27 -11.43
C LYS A 173 6.23 -10.81 -11.02
N HIS A 174 6.04 -11.05 -9.73
CA HIS A 174 4.80 -11.58 -9.17
C HIS A 174 3.85 -10.47 -8.68
N TRP A 175 4.09 -9.22 -9.11
CA TRP A 175 3.25 -8.06 -8.83
C TRP A 175 2.60 -7.54 -10.11
N LYS A 176 1.44 -6.92 -9.94
CA LYS A 176 0.80 -6.06 -10.92
C LYS A 176 0.59 -4.68 -10.29
N ILE A 177 0.88 -3.63 -11.04
CA ILE A 177 0.78 -2.24 -10.61
C ILE A 177 -0.04 -1.49 -11.64
N TRP A 178 -1.08 -0.82 -11.17
CA TRP A 178 -1.93 0.05 -11.95
C TRP A 178 -1.87 1.46 -11.40
N ILE A 179 -1.95 2.44 -12.30
CA ILE A 179 -2.06 3.86 -11.98
C ILE A 179 -3.34 4.41 -12.61
N GLY A 180 -4.00 5.35 -11.95
CA GLY A 180 -5.20 6.02 -12.47
C GLY A 180 -5.26 7.46 -12.03
N HIS A 181 -5.90 8.32 -12.85
CA HIS A 181 -6.14 9.71 -12.48
C HIS A 181 -7.38 9.78 -11.59
N TYR A 182 -7.24 10.34 -10.40
CA TYR A 182 -8.29 10.33 -9.38
C TYR A 182 -8.51 11.72 -8.79
N GLU A 183 -9.77 12.14 -8.72
CA GLU A 183 -10.17 13.37 -8.05
C GLU A 183 -10.92 13.02 -6.77
N ARG A 184 -10.23 13.22 -5.64
CA ARG A 184 -10.76 12.87 -4.32
C ARG A 184 -11.93 13.78 -3.95
N HIS A 185 -13.04 13.17 -3.54
CA HIS A 185 -14.14 13.89 -2.90
C HIS A 185 -14.36 13.41 -1.46
N LYS A 186 -14.63 12.12 -1.24
CA LYS A 186 -14.98 11.52 0.05
C LYS A 186 -14.28 10.22 0.39
N TRP A 187 -13.49 9.63 -0.53
CA TRP A 187 -12.79 8.38 -0.21
C TRP A 187 -11.93 8.58 1.04
N VAL A 188 -12.12 7.71 2.04
CA VAL A 188 -11.64 7.94 3.41
C VAL A 188 -10.18 7.48 3.60
N PRO A 189 -9.73 6.33 3.07
CA PRO A 189 -8.37 5.89 3.29
C PRO A 189 -7.33 6.72 2.52
N VAL A 190 -6.18 6.96 3.15
CA VAL A 190 -4.98 7.41 2.41
C VAL A 190 -4.19 6.20 1.91
N VAL A 191 -4.10 5.16 2.73
CA VAL A 191 -3.61 3.84 2.34
C VAL A 191 -4.64 2.79 2.75
N ALA A 192 -5.02 1.94 1.80
CA ALA A 192 -5.75 0.72 2.04
C ALA A 192 -4.83 -0.46 1.73
N HIS A 193 -4.61 -1.33 2.71
CA HIS A 193 -3.74 -2.49 2.56
C HIS A 193 -4.45 -3.76 3.00
N SER A 194 -4.33 -4.80 2.21
CA SER A 194 -4.94 -6.10 2.46
C SER A 194 -3.90 -7.19 2.29
N ALA A 195 -3.84 -8.11 3.23
CA ALA A 195 -2.93 -9.25 3.20
C ALA A 195 -3.70 -10.55 3.43
N ALA A 196 -3.36 -11.59 2.68
CA ALA A 196 -3.99 -12.90 2.78
C ALA A 196 -2.95 -14.01 2.61
N GLU A 197 -3.16 -15.11 3.33
CA GLU A 197 -2.57 -16.40 2.99
C GLU A 197 -3.50 -17.13 2.04
N ILE A 198 -2.99 -17.52 0.88
CA ILE A 198 -3.70 -18.40 -0.06
C ILE A 198 -2.96 -19.72 -0.15
N VAL A 199 -3.58 -20.78 0.34
CA VAL A 199 -3.07 -22.15 0.26
C VAL A 199 -3.62 -22.80 -1.02
N SER A 200 -2.79 -23.56 -1.73
CA SER A 200 -3.25 -24.35 -2.88
C SER A 200 -3.88 -25.66 -2.40
N ASP A 201 -5.04 -26.04 -2.97
CA ASP A 201 -5.74 -27.30 -2.68
C ASP A 201 -4.90 -28.58 -2.92
N THR A 202 -3.72 -28.48 -3.53
CA THR A 202 -2.79 -29.60 -3.75
C THR A 202 -1.98 -29.99 -2.52
N HIS A 203 -2.11 -29.28 -1.39
CA HIS A 203 -1.65 -29.82 -0.10
C HIS A 203 -2.80 -30.66 0.45
N ASP A 204 -2.78 -31.94 0.05
CA ASP A 204 -3.60 -33.04 0.58
C ASP A 204 -3.89 -32.83 2.07
N GLY A 205 -5.12 -32.42 2.42
CA GLY A 205 -5.78 -32.54 3.73
C GLY A 205 -5.01 -32.21 5.01
N MET A 206 -3.79 -31.70 4.93
CA MET A 206 -2.88 -31.58 6.06
C MET A 206 -3.10 -30.19 6.59
N TYR A 207 -4.12 -30.08 7.45
CA TYR A 207 -4.32 -28.96 8.34
C TYR A 207 -2.95 -28.47 8.78
N ALA A 208 -2.55 -27.28 8.31
CA ALA A 208 -1.37 -26.64 8.85
C ALA A 208 -1.56 -26.62 10.36
N PRO A 209 -0.56 -27.07 11.16
CA PRO A 209 -0.75 -27.18 12.60
C PRO A 209 -1.27 -25.84 13.13
N PRO A 210 -2.24 -25.83 14.06
CA PRO A 210 -2.99 -24.63 14.48
C PRO A 210 -2.10 -23.47 14.98
N ASN A 211 -0.82 -23.73 15.24
CA ASN A 211 0.18 -22.77 15.71
C ASN A 211 1.26 -22.39 14.67
N ARG A 212 1.12 -22.72 13.37
CA ARG A 212 2.07 -22.21 12.37
C ARG A 212 1.84 -20.70 12.21
N PRO A 213 2.88 -19.85 12.38
CA PRO A 213 2.78 -18.44 12.01
C PRO A 213 2.58 -18.38 10.50
N VAL A 214 1.33 -18.20 10.11
CA VAL A 214 0.92 -17.98 8.72
C VAL A 214 1.48 -16.65 8.27
N ALA A 215 2.39 -16.68 7.29
CA ALA A 215 2.87 -15.48 6.62
C ALA A 215 2.02 -15.27 5.37
N PRO A 216 1.40 -14.09 5.18
CA PRO A 216 0.66 -13.80 3.97
C PRO A 216 1.55 -14.00 2.74
N ASN A 217 0.97 -14.52 1.67
CA ASN A 217 1.66 -14.77 0.41
C ASN A 217 1.06 -13.97 -0.75
N THR A 218 0.02 -13.19 -0.43
CA THR A 218 -0.76 -12.35 -1.32
C THR A 218 -1.12 -11.04 -0.62
N HIS A 219 -1.04 -9.93 -1.35
CA HIS A 219 -1.45 -8.61 -0.85
C HIS A 219 -2.06 -7.74 -1.94
N ALA A 220 -2.87 -6.79 -1.50
CA ALA A 220 -3.30 -5.64 -2.29
C ALA A 220 -2.99 -4.36 -1.51
N THR A 221 -2.40 -3.36 -2.16
CA THR A 221 -2.15 -2.05 -1.55
C THR A 221 -2.64 -0.98 -2.50
N THR A 222 -3.53 -0.14 -2.01
CA THR A 222 -4.03 1.03 -2.71
C THR A 222 -3.65 2.28 -1.95
N PHE A 223 -3.11 3.28 -2.64
CA PHE A 223 -2.85 4.58 -2.05
C PHE A 223 -3.02 5.67 -3.08
N VAL A 224 -3.25 6.88 -2.59
CA VAL A 224 -3.46 8.06 -3.44
C VAL A 224 -2.53 9.17 -2.96
N VAL A 225 -1.89 9.84 -3.92
CA VAL A 225 -1.02 11.00 -3.69
C VAL A 225 -1.38 12.06 -4.74
N GLY A 226 -1.94 13.19 -4.29
CA GLY A 226 -2.50 14.19 -5.20
C GLY A 226 -3.54 13.58 -6.14
N LYS A 227 -3.34 13.75 -7.45
CA LYS A 227 -4.18 13.20 -8.53
C LYS A 227 -3.81 11.77 -8.94
N LEU A 228 -2.75 11.20 -8.38
CA LEU A 228 -2.28 9.86 -8.67
C LEU A 228 -2.95 8.84 -7.73
N PHE A 229 -3.77 7.97 -8.30
CA PHE A 229 -4.22 6.73 -7.68
C PHE A 229 -3.27 5.59 -8.07
N VAL A 230 -2.86 4.78 -7.10
CA VAL A 230 -2.02 3.60 -7.31
C VAL A 230 -2.69 2.39 -6.68
N HIS A 231 -2.81 1.32 -7.44
CA HIS A 231 -3.21 0.00 -6.94
C HIS A 231 -2.12 -1.02 -7.25
N VAL A 232 -1.71 -1.77 -6.24
CA VAL A 232 -0.72 -2.83 -6.34
C VAL A 232 -1.35 -4.12 -5.88
N PHE A 233 -1.16 -5.18 -6.66
CA PHE A 233 -1.48 -6.54 -6.26
C PHE A 233 -0.25 -7.42 -6.39
N GLY A 234 0.12 -8.14 -5.34
CA GLY A 234 1.23 -9.10 -5.36
C GLY A 234 0.77 -10.46 -4.86
N SER A 235 1.18 -11.53 -5.54
CA SER A 235 0.95 -12.89 -5.06
C SER A 235 2.02 -13.83 -5.53
N THR A 236 2.58 -14.61 -4.62
CA THR A 236 3.50 -15.72 -4.97
C THR A 236 2.79 -16.89 -5.63
N MET A 237 1.45 -16.87 -5.70
CA MET A 237 0.62 -17.89 -6.35
C MET A 237 0.29 -17.50 -7.80
N PRO A 238 0.90 -18.15 -8.82
CA PRO A 238 0.71 -17.74 -10.22
C PRO A 238 -0.75 -17.78 -10.69
N ARG A 239 -1.53 -18.77 -10.20
CA ARG A 239 -2.96 -18.89 -10.53
C ARG A 239 -3.78 -17.71 -10.01
N VAL A 240 -3.48 -17.23 -8.80
CA VAL A 240 -4.14 -16.07 -8.19
C VAL A 240 -3.74 -14.80 -8.95
N LEU A 241 -2.43 -14.61 -9.15
CA LEU A 241 -1.88 -13.46 -9.87
C LEU A 241 -2.47 -13.32 -11.28
N ARG A 242 -2.61 -14.44 -12.00
CA ARG A 242 -3.19 -14.45 -13.35
C ARG A 242 -4.66 -14.00 -13.36
N LYS A 243 -5.46 -14.45 -12.39
CA LYS A 243 -6.89 -14.12 -12.27
C LYS A 243 -7.16 -12.72 -11.73
N GLN A 244 -6.18 -12.09 -11.08
CA GLN A 244 -6.34 -10.72 -10.59
C GLN A 244 -6.08 -9.72 -11.71
N ASP A 245 -7.13 -9.03 -12.13
CA ASP A 245 -7.03 -7.82 -12.95
C ASP A 245 -8.00 -6.76 -12.42
N VAL A 246 -7.82 -5.52 -12.88
CA VAL A 246 -8.67 -4.39 -12.52
C VAL A 246 -9.54 -4.06 -13.73
N PRO A 247 -10.81 -4.52 -13.78
CA PRO A 247 -11.63 -4.47 -14.99
C PRO A 247 -12.35 -3.12 -15.19
N VAL A 248 -11.81 -2.03 -14.65
CA VAL A 248 -12.43 -0.70 -14.77
C VAL A 248 -11.65 0.19 -15.72
N SER A 249 -12.36 0.97 -16.52
CA SER A 249 -11.76 2.04 -17.31
C SER A 249 -11.16 3.13 -16.41
N GLY A 250 -10.09 3.79 -16.86
CA GLY A 250 -9.45 4.88 -16.11
C GLY A 250 -8.22 4.50 -15.30
N VAL A 251 -7.83 3.22 -15.32
CA VAL A 251 -6.50 2.77 -14.88
C VAL A 251 -5.66 2.26 -16.05
N SER A 252 -4.37 2.55 -16.02
CA SER A 252 -3.36 2.00 -16.93
C SER A 252 -2.45 1.06 -16.16
N ARG A 253 -2.09 -0.07 -16.79
CA ARG A 253 -1.17 -1.04 -16.18
C ARG A 253 0.27 -0.60 -16.36
N LEU A 254 0.89 -0.17 -15.26
CA LEU A 254 2.28 0.25 -15.18
C LEU A 254 3.25 -0.94 -15.14
N TRP A 255 2.84 -2.03 -14.50
CA TRP A 255 3.64 -3.25 -14.37
C TRP A 255 2.75 -4.51 -14.30
N PRO A 256 3.12 -5.62 -14.95
CA PRO A 256 4.11 -5.69 -16.03
C PRO A 256 3.66 -4.81 -17.21
N PHE A 257 4.63 -4.32 -17.99
CA PHE A 257 4.37 -3.43 -19.12
C PHE A 257 3.33 -4.05 -20.06
N TRP A 258 2.36 -3.24 -20.49
CA TRP A 258 1.32 -3.64 -21.44
C TRP A 258 1.26 -2.70 -22.62
N GLU A 259 1.32 -1.39 -22.34
CA GLU A 259 1.29 -0.33 -23.33
C GLU A 259 2.49 0.60 -23.14
N SER A 260 2.99 1.19 -24.23
CA SER A 260 4.02 2.22 -24.18
C SER A 260 3.89 3.17 -25.39
N PRO A 261 3.82 4.49 -25.18
CA PRO A 261 3.74 5.15 -23.87
C PRO A 261 2.37 4.94 -23.19
N ILE A 262 2.35 4.96 -21.86
CA ILE A 262 1.10 5.28 -21.12
C ILE A 262 0.93 6.80 -21.21
N TRP A 263 -0.22 7.25 -21.72
CA TRP A 263 -0.55 8.67 -21.77
C TRP A 263 -1.23 9.08 -20.48
N TRP A 264 -0.56 9.94 -19.70
CA TRP A 264 -1.09 10.48 -18.45
C TRP A 264 -1.57 11.94 -18.64
N PRO A 265 -2.67 12.36 -17.98
CA PRO A 265 -3.66 11.51 -17.31
C PRO A 265 -4.50 10.70 -18.33
N PRO A 266 -5.07 9.54 -17.93
CA PRO A 266 -6.05 8.82 -18.73
C PRO A 266 -7.27 9.70 -19.05
N LYS A 267 -8.01 9.35 -20.11
CA LYS A 267 -9.24 10.08 -20.50
C LYS A 267 -10.35 9.98 -19.45
N VAL A 268 -10.36 8.92 -18.66
CA VAL A 268 -11.35 8.65 -17.63
C VAL A 268 -10.71 8.93 -16.28
N THR A 269 -11.33 9.82 -15.51
CA THR A 269 -10.98 10.10 -14.11
C THR A 269 -11.78 9.16 -13.22
N LEU A 270 -11.10 8.53 -12.26
CA LEU A 270 -11.72 7.67 -11.26
C LEU A 270 -12.57 8.48 -10.29
N THR A 271 -13.73 7.95 -9.93
CA THR A 271 -14.59 8.43 -8.84
C THR A 271 -14.21 7.77 -7.51
N ASP A 272 -14.78 8.23 -6.40
CA ASP A 272 -14.64 7.56 -5.10
C ASP A 272 -15.13 6.10 -5.13
N ASN A 273 -16.20 5.84 -5.89
CA ASN A 273 -16.75 4.49 -6.04
C ASN A 273 -15.80 3.59 -6.83
N ASP A 274 -15.16 4.11 -7.88
CA ASP A 274 -14.14 3.36 -8.61
C ASP A 274 -12.94 3.06 -7.71
N ALA A 275 -12.46 4.07 -6.96
CA ALA A 275 -11.35 3.91 -6.03
C ALA A 275 -11.64 2.83 -4.97
N ASP A 276 -12.84 2.85 -4.36
CA ASP A 276 -13.27 1.86 -3.37
C ASP A 276 -13.42 0.45 -3.99
N ALA A 277 -14.08 0.36 -5.14
CA ALA A 277 -14.27 -0.90 -5.86
C ALA A 277 -12.94 -1.55 -6.21
N ILE A 278 -11.96 -0.79 -6.71
CA ILE A 278 -10.62 -1.30 -7.03
C ILE A 278 -9.89 -1.70 -5.74
N ALA A 279 -9.89 -0.84 -4.72
CA ALA A 279 -9.13 -1.06 -3.49
C ALA A 279 -9.55 -2.34 -2.76
N PHE A 280 -10.85 -2.64 -2.77
CA PHE A 280 -11.42 -3.77 -2.03
C PHE A 280 -11.88 -4.93 -2.93
N ALA A 281 -11.66 -4.88 -4.25
CA ALA A 281 -12.01 -5.97 -5.17
C ALA A 281 -11.45 -7.32 -4.73
N PHE A 282 -10.19 -7.35 -4.31
CA PHE A 282 -9.53 -8.59 -3.86
C PHE A 282 -10.19 -9.15 -2.59
N THR A 283 -10.38 -8.32 -1.57
CA THR A 283 -10.94 -8.75 -0.29
C THR A 283 -12.40 -9.17 -0.44
N ASN A 284 -13.18 -8.46 -1.26
CA ASN A 284 -14.58 -8.80 -1.51
C ASN A 284 -14.71 -10.12 -2.27
N ARG A 285 -13.83 -10.38 -3.25
CA ARG A 285 -13.79 -11.67 -3.96
C ARG A 285 -13.44 -12.83 -3.04
N LEU A 286 -12.47 -12.66 -2.14
CA LEU A 286 -12.11 -13.70 -1.18
C LEU A 286 -13.25 -14.02 -0.20
N LYS A 287 -13.93 -12.99 0.31
CA LYS A 287 -15.10 -13.17 1.18
C LYS A 287 -16.22 -13.94 0.48
N GLY A 288 -16.59 -13.55 -0.75
CA GLY A 288 -17.61 -14.25 -1.53
C GLY A 288 -17.26 -15.72 -1.83
N LEU A 289 -15.98 -16.05 -2.05
CA LEU A 289 -15.53 -17.44 -2.22
C LEU A 289 -15.63 -18.26 -0.93
N ARG A 290 -15.42 -17.64 0.24
CA ARG A 290 -15.59 -18.33 1.52
C ARG A 290 -17.08 -18.59 1.80
N ASP A 291 -17.91 -17.58 1.61
CA ASP A 291 -19.34 -17.67 1.92
C ASP A 291 -20.04 -18.70 1.02
N SER A 292 -19.64 -18.82 -0.24
CA SER A 292 -20.14 -19.88 -1.15
C SER A 292 -19.73 -21.29 -0.71
N ARG A 293 -18.50 -21.50 -0.25
CA ARG A 293 -18.04 -22.80 0.29
C ARG A 293 -18.73 -23.19 1.60
N LEU A 294 -19.18 -22.23 2.40
CA LEU A 294 -19.94 -22.48 3.63
C LEU A 294 -21.41 -22.86 3.38
N ILE A 295 -21.96 -22.55 2.20
CA ILE A 295 -23.34 -22.90 1.83
C ILE A 295 -23.42 -24.33 1.25
N GLU A 296 -22.31 -24.88 0.77
CA GLU A 296 -22.22 -26.24 0.20
C GLU A 296 -21.99 -27.34 1.26
N HIS A 297 -21.91 -26.99 2.54
CA HIS A 297 -21.75 -27.90 3.69
C HIS A 297 -22.85 -27.68 4.74
#